data_AF-A0A847FNN2-F1
#
_entry.id   AF-A0A847FNN2-F1
#
_cell.length_a   1.000
_cell.length_b   1.000
_cell.length_c   1.000
_cell.angle_alpha   90.00
_cell.angle_beta   90.00
_cell.angle_gamma   90.00
#
_symmetry.space_group_name_H-M   'P 1'
#
loop_
_entity.id
_entity.type
_entity.pdbx_description
1 polymer ?
#
loop_
_entity_poly.entity_id
_entity_poly.type
_entity_poly.pdbx_seq_one_letter_code
_entity_poly.pdbx_strand_id
1 'polypeptide(L)'
;MSLVVFVLMAALTAMAIAYPLLKPGVAAQPEARVSDVQIDRAVQRLRGARKRSAGPACPTCGAPYQPGDRFCVRCGQALPRQEAAPTPAPERVCPSCGAALRPDDLFCARCGHHLSAPGGDGGLEEVQS
;
A
#
# COMPACT_ATOMS: atom_id res chain seq x y z
N MET A 1 16.81 -51.34 -29.21
CA MET A 1 16.59 -49.91 -28.87
C MET A 1 16.65 -49.67 -27.36
N SER A 2 17.64 -50.23 -26.66
CA SER A 2 17.71 -50.12 -25.19
C SER A 2 18.99 -49.41 -24.74
N LEU A 3 20.13 -49.76 -25.33
CA LEU A 3 21.41 -49.17 -24.97
C LEU A 3 21.56 -47.72 -25.46
N VAL A 4 21.09 -47.40 -26.67
CA VAL A 4 21.14 -46.03 -27.23
C VAL A 4 20.27 -45.05 -26.42
N VAL A 5 19.08 -45.47 -26.02
CA VAL A 5 18.16 -44.63 -25.21
C VAL A 5 18.73 -44.41 -23.81
N PHE A 6 19.34 -45.44 -23.22
CA PHE A 6 19.99 -45.34 -21.92
C PHE A 6 21.17 -44.37 -21.94
N VAL A 7 22.02 -44.44 -22.96
CA VAL A 7 23.17 -43.52 -23.13
C VAL A 7 22.71 -42.08 -23.35
N LEU A 8 21.66 -41.85 -24.13
CA LEU A 8 21.10 -40.51 -24.34
C LEU A 8 20.54 -39.92 -23.04
N MET A 9 19.79 -40.71 -22.26
CA MET A 9 19.28 -40.26 -20.95
C MET A 9 20.42 -39.96 -19.97
N ALA A 10 21.44 -40.82 -19.91
CA ALA A 10 22.62 -40.58 -19.09
C ALA A 10 23.36 -39.29 -19.49
N ALA A 11 23.54 -39.03 -20.79
CA ALA A 11 24.17 -37.81 -21.27
C ALA A 11 23.35 -36.54 -20.96
N LEU A 12 22.02 -36.60 -21.10
CA LEU A 12 21.13 -35.49 -20.76
C LEU A 12 21.14 -35.19 -19.26
N THR A 13 21.13 -36.22 -18.41
CA THR A 13 21.24 -36.03 -16.94
C THR A 13 22.60 -35.46 -16.56
N ALA A 14 23.69 -35.96 -17.13
CA ALA A 14 25.03 -35.42 -16.90
C ALA A 14 25.15 -33.96 -17.33
N MET A 15 24.59 -33.60 -18.50
CA MET A 15 24.54 -32.21 -18.96
C MET A 15 23.70 -31.33 -18.03
N ALA A 16 22.52 -31.77 -17.61
CA ALA A 16 21.68 -30.99 -16.68
C ALA A 16 22.37 -30.74 -15.32
N ILE A 17 23.17 -31.69 -14.84
CA ILE A 17 23.93 -31.58 -13.59
C ILE A 17 25.20 -30.73 -13.77
N ALA A 18 25.91 -30.87 -14.90
CA ALA A 18 27.16 -30.15 -15.15
C ALA A 18 26.94 -28.71 -15.64
N TYR A 19 25.86 -28.44 -16.37
CA TYR A 19 25.54 -27.12 -16.92
C TYR A 19 25.47 -25.97 -15.88
N PRO A 20 24.87 -26.13 -14.68
CA PRO A 20 24.89 -25.09 -13.65
C PRO A 20 26.29 -24.80 -13.10
N LEU A 21 27.20 -25.79 -13.10
CA LEU A 21 28.60 -25.61 -12.71
C LEU A 21 29.43 -24.93 -13.81
N LEU A 22 29.01 -25.09 -15.07
CA LEU A 22 29.70 -24.55 -16.23
C LEU A 22 29.28 -23.12 -16.60
N LYS A 23 28.21 -22.57 -16.02
CA LYS A 23 27.83 -21.16 -16.20
C LYS A 23 28.84 -20.25 -15.50
N PRO A 24 29.81 -19.66 -16.21
CA PRO A 24 30.72 -18.70 -15.62
C PRO A 24 29.95 -17.38 -15.58
N GLY A 25 29.44 -17.02 -14.40
CA GLY A 25 28.94 -15.67 -14.17
C GLY A 25 27.48 -15.43 -14.55
N VAL A 26 26.56 -15.92 -13.72
CA VAL A 26 25.73 -14.90 -13.04
C VAL A 26 26.62 -14.42 -11.92
N ALA A 27 27.47 -13.43 -12.20
CA ALA A 27 28.05 -12.65 -11.12
C ALA A 27 26.85 -12.26 -10.26
N ALA A 28 26.82 -12.72 -9.02
CA ALA A 28 25.87 -12.26 -8.03
C ALA A 28 25.84 -10.74 -8.18
N GLN A 29 24.76 -10.22 -8.77
CA GLN A 29 24.64 -8.78 -8.95
C GLN A 29 24.77 -8.23 -7.54
N PRO A 30 25.78 -7.40 -7.28
CA PRO A 30 25.93 -6.82 -5.96
C PRO A 30 24.61 -6.09 -5.72
N GLU A 31 23.94 -6.46 -4.63
CA GLU A 31 22.71 -5.85 -4.16
C GLU A 31 22.78 -4.37 -4.51
N ALA A 32 21.87 -3.94 -5.39
CA ALA A 32 21.94 -2.67 -6.07
C ALA A 32 22.33 -1.58 -5.07
N ARG A 33 23.61 -1.17 -5.07
CA ARG A 33 24.08 -0.07 -4.24
C ARG A 33 23.46 1.17 -4.83
N VAL A 34 22.25 1.48 -4.38
CA VAL A 34 21.53 2.69 -4.73
C VAL A 34 22.45 3.82 -4.29
N SER A 35 23.05 4.50 -5.26
CA SER A 35 23.96 5.60 -4.97
C SER A 35 23.16 6.85 -4.62
N ASP A 36 23.75 7.75 -3.84
CA ASP A 36 23.11 9.03 -3.47
C ASP A 36 22.63 9.80 -4.70
N VAL A 37 23.42 9.76 -5.78
CA VAL A 37 23.07 10.35 -7.07
C VAL A 37 21.79 9.75 -7.67
N GLN A 38 21.56 8.44 -7.51
CA GLN A 38 20.33 7.79 -7.98
C GLN A 38 19.12 8.21 -7.13
N ILE A 39 19.29 8.35 -5.82
CA ILE A 39 18.24 8.82 -4.91
C ILE A 39 17.85 10.26 -5.25
N ASP A 40 18.83 11.16 -5.40
CA ASP A 40 18.59 12.57 -5.71
C ASP A 40 17.86 12.74 -7.04
N ARG A 41 18.27 11.97 -8.07
CA ARG A 41 17.57 11.96 -9.36
C ARG A 41 16.13 11.48 -9.21
N ALA A 42 15.86 10.46 -8.39
CA ALA A 42 14.51 10.00 -8.14
C ALA A 42 13.65 11.05 -7.43
N VAL A 43 14.19 11.69 -6.38
CA VAL A 43 13.51 12.77 -5.65
C VAL A 43 13.19 13.96 -6.56
N GLN A 44 14.15 14.36 -7.41
CA GLN A 44 13.94 15.44 -8.38
C GLN A 44 12.83 15.11 -9.38
N ARG A 45 12.77 13.86 -9.87
CA ARG A 45 11.68 13.40 -10.77
C ARG A 45 10.32 13.44 -10.08
N LEU A 46 10.23 12.96 -8.84
CA LEU A 46 8.98 12.99 -8.06
C LEU A 46 8.50 14.41 -7.79
N ARG A 47 9.42 15.31 -7.39
CA ARG A 47 9.11 16.74 -7.19
C ARG A 47 8.64 17.39 -8.49
N GLY A 48 9.33 17.12 -9.60
CA GLY A 48 8.94 17.61 -10.93
C GLY A 48 7.57 17.12 -11.37
N ALA A 49 7.26 15.84 -11.15
CA ALA A 49 5.95 15.27 -11.43
C ALA A 49 4.85 15.95 -10.59
N ARG A 50 5.06 16.09 -9.27
CA ARG A 50 4.11 16.76 -8.37
C ARG A 50 3.87 18.22 -8.75
N LYS A 51 4.89 18.94 -9.24
CA LYS A 51 4.76 20.34 -9.69
C LYS A 51 3.86 20.46 -10.93
N ARG A 52 3.88 19.49 -11.83
CA ARG A 52 2.99 19.45 -13.01
C ARG A 52 1.55 19.14 -12.65
N SER A 53 1.32 18.47 -11.53
CA SER A 53 -0.01 18.16 -10.98
C SER A 53 -0.33 19.04 -9.76
N ALA A 54 0.20 20.26 -9.70
CA ALA A 54 -0.07 21.16 -8.57
C ALA A 54 -1.56 21.50 -8.56
N GLY A 55 -2.23 21.19 -7.45
CA GLY A 55 -3.63 21.50 -7.26
C GLY A 55 -3.88 22.99 -6.99
N PRO A 56 -5.11 23.36 -6.61
CA PRO A 56 -5.49 24.75 -6.41
C PRO A 56 -4.66 25.46 -5.34
N ALA A 57 -4.64 26.79 -5.36
CA ALA A 57 -3.90 27.60 -4.41
C ALA A 57 -4.76 27.95 -3.19
N CYS A 58 -4.17 27.88 -2.00
CA CYS A 58 -4.79 28.31 -0.76
C CYS A 58 -5.17 29.80 -0.86
N PRO A 59 -6.40 30.21 -0.54
CA PRO A 59 -6.84 31.60 -0.68
C PRO A 59 -6.13 32.56 0.27
N THR A 60 -5.56 32.08 1.37
CA THR A 60 -4.92 32.92 2.39
C THR A 60 -3.43 33.13 2.14
N CYS A 61 -2.70 32.09 1.71
CA CYS A 61 -1.25 32.19 1.53
C CYS A 61 -0.77 31.88 0.11
N GLY A 62 -1.62 31.35 -0.77
CA GLY A 62 -1.25 30.97 -2.14
C GLY A 62 -0.43 29.68 -2.24
N ALA A 63 -0.24 28.92 -1.14
CA ALA A 63 0.39 27.60 -1.23
C ALA A 63 -0.51 26.63 -2.01
N PRO A 64 0.04 25.81 -2.92
CA PRO A 64 -0.74 24.78 -3.59
C PRO A 64 -1.21 23.72 -2.57
N TYR A 65 -2.43 23.23 -2.73
CA TYR A 65 -3.00 22.13 -1.95
C TYR A 65 -3.57 21.04 -2.88
N GLN A 66 -3.79 19.84 -2.34
CA GLN A 66 -4.37 18.72 -3.07
C GLN A 66 -5.88 18.62 -2.83
N PRO A 67 -6.67 18.15 -3.82
CA PRO A 67 -8.08 17.83 -3.60
C PRO A 67 -8.24 16.85 -2.43
N GLY A 68 -9.13 17.18 -1.49
CA GLY A 68 -9.34 16.41 -0.26
C GLY A 68 -8.57 16.93 0.97
N ASP A 69 -7.59 17.82 0.80
CA ASP A 69 -6.94 18.49 1.92
C ASP A 69 -7.96 19.35 2.69
N ARG A 70 -8.06 19.14 4.01
CA ARG A 70 -8.97 19.90 4.88
C ARG A 70 -8.38 21.23 5.35
N PHE A 71 -7.05 21.28 5.48
CA PHE A 71 -6.30 22.43 5.97
C PHE A 71 -5.05 22.65 5.13
N CYS A 72 -4.65 23.91 4.97
CA CYS A 72 -3.44 24.25 4.26
C CYS A 72 -2.21 23.81 5.06
N VAL A 73 -1.36 22.97 4.46
CA VAL A 73 -0.11 22.49 5.08
C VAL A 73 0.90 23.61 5.40
N ARG A 74 0.74 24.80 4.80
CA ARG A 74 1.68 25.92 4.99
C ARG A 74 1.22 26.93 6.04
N CYS A 75 -0.07 27.25 6.09
CA CYS A 75 -0.59 28.28 7.00
C CYS A 75 -1.67 27.79 7.98
N GLY A 76 -2.10 26.52 7.89
CA GLY A 76 -3.11 25.94 8.77
C GLY A 76 -4.57 26.34 8.46
N GLN A 77 -4.79 27.28 7.55
CA GLN A 77 -6.15 27.73 7.20
C GLN A 77 -6.99 26.57 6.66
N ALA A 78 -8.26 26.50 7.07
CA ALA A 78 -9.24 25.57 6.49
C ALA A 78 -9.41 25.84 4.99
N LEU A 79 -9.27 24.80 4.18
CA LEU A 79 -9.40 24.88 2.73
C LEU A 79 -10.87 24.72 2.32
N PRO A 80 -11.29 25.34 1.20
CA PRO A 80 -12.64 25.15 0.69
C PRO A 80 -12.85 23.66 0.42
N ARG A 81 -13.92 23.11 0.98
CA ARG A 81 -14.27 21.70 0.84
C ARG A 81 -14.60 21.47 -0.63
N GLN A 82 -13.68 20.86 -1.36
CA GLN A 82 -14.02 20.29 -2.66
C GLN A 82 -14.77 19.02 -2.35
N GLU A 83 -16.08 18.99 -2.62
CA GLU A 83 -16.94 17.82 -2.45
C GLU A 83 -16.23 16.57 -2.98
N ALA A 84 -15.66 15.79 -2.05
CA ALA A 84 -15.40 14.39 -2.29
C ALA A 84 -16.75 13.75 -2.57
N ALA A 85 -16.78 12.82 -3.53
CA ALA A 85 -17.98 12.13 -3.97
C ALA A 85 -18.90 11.78 -2.79
N PRO A 86 -20.24 11.91 -2.94
CA PRO A 86 -21.18 11.72 -1.86
C PRO A 86 -20.94 10.36 -1.21
N THR A 87 -20.47 10.39 0.03
CA THR A 87 -20.32 9.19 0.85
C THR A 87 -21.72 8.78 1.29
N PRO A 88 -22.09 7.48 1.25
CA PRO A 88 -23.40 7.04 1.72
C PRO A 88 -23.65 7.52 3.16
N ALA A 89 -24.90 7.85 3.45
CA ALA A 89 -25.31 8.36 4.74
C ALA A 89 -24.91 7.39 5.87
N PRO A 90 -24.53 7.89 7.05
CA PRO A 90 -24.13 7.03 8.14
C PRO A 90 -25.32 6.22 8.67
N GLU A 91 -25.23 4.91 8.59
CA GLU A 91 -26.26 3.99 9.08
C GLU A 91 -26.31 3.93 10.62
N ARG A 92 -25.24 4.36 11.31
CA ARG A 92 -25.12 4.29 12.77
C ARG A 92 -24.44 5.54 13.36
N VAL A 93 -24.73 5.82 14.63
CA VAL A 93 -24.14 6.92 15.40
C VAL A 93 -23.54 6.42 16.72
N CYS A 94 -22.48 7.08 17.19
CA CYS A 94 -21.82 6.74 18.44
C CYS A 94 -22.73 7.04 19.63
N PRO A 95 -22.97 6.07 20.54
CA PRO A 95 -23.85 6.27 21.69
C PRO A 95 -23.28 7.28 22.71
N SER A 96 -21.95 7.45 22.77
CA SER A 96 -21.33 8.37 23.73
C SER A 96 -21.27 9.83 23.25
N CYS A 97 -21.13 10.08 21.94
CA CYS A 97 -20.89 11.45 21.45
C CYS A 97 -21.71 11.83 20.20
N GLY A 98 -22.60 10.96 19.72
CA GLY A 98 -23.45 11.20 18.55
C GLY A 98 -22.72 11.32 17.22
N ALA A 99 -21.43 10.97 17.13
CA ALA A 99 -20.70 11.02 15.87
C ALA A 99 -21.20 9.94 14.91
N ALA A 100 -21.28 10.26 13.62
CA ALA A 100 -21.52 9.28 12.56
C ALA A 100 -20.47 8.16 12.59
N LEU A 101 -20.92 6.91 12.46
CA LEU A 101 -20.09 5.71 12.43
C LEU A 101 -20.19 5.01 11.07
N ARG A 102 -19.11 4.37 10.66
CA ARG A 102 -19.07 3.46 9.51
C ARG A 102 -19.52 2.04 9.92
N PRO A 103 -19.87 1.17 8.96
CA PRO A 103 -20.30 -0.21 9.24
C PRO A 103 -19.24 -1.06 9.97
N ASP A 104 -17.95 -0.78 9.74
CA ASP A 104 -16.84 -1.59 10.27
C ASP A 104 -16.06 -0.89 11.40
N ASP A 105 -16.57 0.24 11.92
CA ASP A 105 -15.90 0.94 13.02
C ASP A 105 -15.96 0.10 14.31
N LEU A 106 -14.79 -0.28 14.83
CA LEU A 106 -14.62 -0.94 16.13
C LEU A 106 -14.55 0.06 17.30
N PHE A 107 -14.28 1.33 16.98
CA PHE A 107 -14.23 2.43 17.93
C PHE A 107 -14.64 3.74 17.25
N CYS A 108 -15.16 4.69 18.04
CA CYS A 108 -15.53 5.99 17.53
C CYS A 108 -14.30 6.85 17.25
N ALA A 109 -14.07 7.23 15.99
CA ALA A 109 -12.97 8.11 15.60
C ALA A 109 -13.03 9.53 16.21
N ARG A 110 -14.17 9.94 16.79
CA ARG A 110 -14.34 11.25 17.44
C ARG A 110 -14.05 11.24 18.94
N CYS A 111 -14.50 10.22 19.67
CA CYS A 111 -14.39 10.19 21.13
C CYS A 111 -13.65 8.98 21.70
N GLY A 112 -13.27 8.00 20.87
CA GLY A 112 -12.56 6.79 21.29
C GLY A 112 -13.44 5.72 21.95
N HIS A 113 -14.76 5.92 22.06
CA HIS A 113 -15.66 4.91 22.60
C HIS A 113 -15.60 3.62 21.78
N HIS A 114 -15.37 2.48 22.44
CA HIS A 114 -15.39 1.17 21.80
C HIS A 114 -16.80 0.81 21.35
N LEU A 115 -16.92 0.26 20.15
CA LEU A 115 -18.18 -0.15 19.55
C LEU A 115 -18.21 -1.67 19.52
N SER A 116 -19.28 -2.27 20.03
CA SER A 116 -19.50 -3.70 19.86
C SER A 116 -19.78 -3.97 18.38
N ALA A 117 -19.09 -4.96 17.80
CA ALA A 117 -19.26 -5.33 16.40
C ALA A 117 -20.74 -5.62 16.09
N PRO A 118 -21.27 -5.18 14.94
CA PRO A 118 -22.61 -5.56 14.53
C PRO A 118 -22.64 -7.06 14.18
N GLY A 119 -23.23 -7.89 15.03
CA GLY A 119 -23.72 -9.22 14.64
C GLY A 119 -22.65 -10.27 14.34
N GLY A 120 -21.76 -10.54 15.30
CA GLY A 120 -21.12 -11.85 15.45
C GLY A 120 -21.68 -12.50 16.71
N ASP A 121 -22.83 -13.14 16.56
CA ASP A 121 -23.42 -14.08 17.51
C ASP A 121 -22.41 -15.13 17.96
N GLY A 122 -22.46 -15.43 19.26
CA GLY A 122 -21.60 -16.40 19.90
C GLY A 122 -21.77 -17.80 19.32
N GLY A 123 -20.63 -18.41 18.97
CA GLY A 123 -20.51 -19.83 18.64
C GLY A 123 -19.14 -20.32 19.09
N LEU A 124 -18.92 -20.35 20.41
CA LEU A 124 -17.91 -21.21 21.01
C LEU A 124 -18.47 -22.64 20.93
N GLU A 125 -18.38 -23.27 19.76
CA GLU A 125 -18.62 -24.71 19.67
C GLU A 125 -17.44 -25.42 20.32
N GLU A 126 -17.79 -26.34 21.20
CA GLU A 126 -16.97 -26.86 22.28
C GLU A 126 -15.78 -27.66 21.78
N VAL A 127 -14.58 -27.32 22.26
CA VAL A 127 -13.48 -28.29 22.37
C VAL A 127 -13.85 -29.22 23.52
N GLN A 128 -14.41 -30.39 23.20
CA GLN A 128 -14.63 -31.46 24.16
C GLN A 128 -13.94 -32.75 23.69
N SER A 129 -12.84 -33.05 24.39
CA SER A 129 -12.11 -34.34 24.57
C SER A 129 -11.77 -35.19 23.35
#